data_AF-A0A7W0EPI2-F1
#
_entry.id   AF-A0A7W0EPI2-F1
#
_cell.length_a   1.000
_cell.length_b   1.000
_cell.length_c   1.000
_cell.angle_alpha   90.00
_cell.angle_beta   90.00
_cell.angle_gamma   90.00
#
_symmetry.space_group_name_H-M   'P 1'
#
loop_
_entity.id
_entity.type
_entity.pdbx_description
1 polymer ?
#
loop_
_entity_poly.entity_id
_entity_poly.type
_entity_poly.pdbx_seq_one_letter_code
_entity_poly.pdbx_strand_id
1 'polypeptide(L)' 'GDCPGVTIVTRLAQVNLWNKPMDEKVTKVHIGPCIVDHCPYKDTIIKKIKAKAGVEVIEGTHPYKPDNIFA' A
#
# COMPACT_ATOMS: atom_id res chain seq x y z
N GLY A 1 4.94 4.66 -7.49
CA GLY A 1 4.23 5.71 -6.76
C GLY A 1 5.00 6.98 -6.99
N ASP A 2 4.34 7.98 -7.56
CA ASP A 2 4.89 9.33 -7.70
C ASP A 2 4.44 10.18 -6.51
N CYS A 3 5.11 11.28 -6.18
CA CYS A 3 4.73 12.17 -5.08
C CYS A 3 3.67 13.19 -5.56
N PRO A 4 2.59 13.47 -4.80
CA PRO A 4 2.13 12.93 -3.51
C PRO A 4 1.07 11.82 -3.69
N GLY A 5 1.41 10.75 -4.40
CA GLY A 5 0.52 9.63 -4.71
C GLY A 5 -0.38 9.88 -5.91
N VAL A 6 0.12 10.49 -6.99
CA VAL A 6 -0.70 10.73 -8.21
C VAL A 6 -1.03 9.40 -8.90
N THR A 7 -0.06 8.50 -8.96
CA THR A 7 -0.17 7.24 -9.69
C THR A 7 -0.71 6.08 -8.86
N ILE A 8 -1.03 6.27 -7.57
CA ILE A 8 -1.36 5.13 -6.70
C ILE A 8 -2.67 4.43 -7.10
N VAL A 9 -3.69 5.20 -7.49
CA VAL A 9 -4.99 4.66 -7.89
C VAL A 9 -4.87 3.89 -9.21
N THR A 10 -4.11 4.42 -10.18
CA THR A 10 -3.88 3.73 -11.45
C THR A 10 -3.06 2.46 -11.27
N ARG A 11 -2.11 2.43 -10.31
CA ARG A 11 -1.39 1.20 -9.95
C ARG A 11 -2.27 0.15 -9.29
N LEU A 12 -3.19 0.54 -8.41
CA LEU A 12 -4.18 -0.40 -7.85
C LEU A 12 -5.08 -0.99 -8.95
N ALA A 13 -5.54 -0.15 -9.89
CA ALA A 13 -6.31 -0.59 -11.04
C ALA A 13 -5.52 -1.56 -11.94
N GLN A 14 -4.23 -1.29 -12.15
CA GLN A 14 -3.33 -2.15 -12.91
C GLN A 14 -3.22 -3.55 -12.29
N VAL A 15 -3.03 -3.66 -10.97
CA VAL A 15 -2.98 -4.96 -10.28
C VAL A 15 -4.30 -5.71 -10.42
N ASN A 16 -5.44 -5.01 -10.26
CA ASN A 16 -6.75 -5.64 -10.45
C ASN A 16 -6.94 -6.17 -11.90
N LEU A 17 -6.46 -5.43 -12.91
CA LEU A 17 -6.50 -5.88 -14.30
C LEU A 17 -5.65 -7.12 -14.55
N TRP A 18 -4.50 -7.23 -13.88
CA TRP A 18 -3.63 -8.41 -14.00
C TRP A 18 -4.20 -9.66 -13.34
N ASN A 19 -4.98 -9.50 -12.27
CA ASN A 19 -5.58 -10.64 -11.56
C ASN A 19 -6.85 -11.16 -12.24
N LYS A 20 -7.56 -10.33 -13.00
CA LYS A 20 -8.82 -10.69 -13.68
C LYS A 20 -8.75 -11.97 -14.54
N PRO A 21 -7.73 -12.18 -15.39
CA PRO A 21 -7.65 -13.40 -16.21
C PRO A 21 -7.47 -14.68 -15.39
N MET A 22 -6.96 -14.57 -14.16
CA MET A 22 -6.74 -15.68 -13.23
C MET A 22 -7.92 -15.90 -12.27
N ASP A 23 -8.99 -15.10 -12.40
CA ASP A 23 -10.11 -15.03 -11.45
C ASP A 23 -9.67 -14.77 -9.99
N GLU A 24 -8.50 -14.16 -9.81
CA GLU A 24 -7.97 -13.85 -8.48
C GLU A 24 -8.55 -12.53 -7.96
N LYS A 25 -8.98 -12.55 -6.70
CA LYS A 25 -9.51 -11.37 -6.00
C LYS A 25 -8.50 -10.88 -4.99
N VAL A 26 -8.20 -9.58 -5.04
CA VAL A 26 -7.41 -8.92 -4.00
C VAL A 26 -8.20 -8.96 -2.70
N THR A 27 -7.61 -9.50 -1.64
CA THR A 27 -8.25 -9.62 -0.32
C THR A 27 -7.77 -8.57 0.66
N LYS A 28 -6.50 -8.17 0.56
CA LYS A 28 -5.84 -7.24 1.47
C LYS A 28 -4.80 -6.41 0.73
N VAL A 29 -4.58 -5.17 1.18
CA VAL A 29 -3.51 -4.30 0.69
C VAL A 29 -2.54 -4.02 1.83
N HIS A 30 -1.30 -4.44 1.64
CA HIS A 30 -0.22 -4.24 2.61
C HIS A 30 0.61 -3.01 2.22
N ILE A 31 0.68 -2.03 3.11
CA ILE A 31 1.50 -0.82 2.91
C ILE A 31 2.82 -1.01 3.65
N GLY A 32 3.90 -1.03 2.88
CA GLY A 32 5.26 -1.16 3.42
C GLY A 32 5.73 0.05 4.24
N PRO A 33 6.71 -0.15 5.13
CA PRO A 33 7.25 0.90 6.01
C PRO A 33 7.87 2.07 5.25
N CYS A 34 8.33 1.87 4.00
CA CYS A 34 8.83 2.95 3.15
C CYS A 34 7.80 4.08 2.94
N ILE A 35 6.50 3.76 2.95
CA ILE A 35 5.43 4.75 2.89
C ILE A 35 4.98 5.16 4.29
N VAL A 36 4.79 4.20 5.21
CA VAL A 36 4.22 4.46 6.54
C VAL A 36 5.15 5.27 7.44
N ASP A 37 6.44 4.98 7.41
CA ASP A 37 7.41 5.54 8.36
C ASP A 37 8.22 6.70 7.76
N HIS A 38 8.51 6.66 6.46
CA HIS A 38 9.50 7.55 5.84
C HIS A 38 8.93 8.54 4.81
N CYS A 39 7.70 8.33 4.33
CA CYS A 39 7.15 9.21 3.29
C CYS A 39 6.53 10.48 3.90
N PRO A 40 6.93 11.69 3.47
CA PRO A 40 6.32 12.94 3.94
C PRO A 40 4.85 13.09 3.49
N TYR A 41 4.42 12.35 2.45
CA TYR A 41 3.05 12.39 1.93
C TYR A 41 2.24 11.15 2.32
N LYS A 42 2.68 10.40 3.33
CA LYS A 42 2.08 9.13 3.74
C LYS A 42 0.57 9.23 3.92
N ASP A 43 0.07 10.25 4.62
CA ASP A 43 -1.34 10.36 4.96
C ASP A 43 -2.19 10.56 3.70
N THR A 44 -1.68 11.34 2.75
CA THR A 44 -2.34 11.57 1.47
C THR A 44 -2.39 10.29 0.64
N ILE A 45 -1.28 9.55 0.59
CA ILE A 45 -1.19 8.29 -0.16
C ILE A 45 -2.11 7.23 0.46
N ILE A 46 -2.02 7.03 1.78
CA ILE A 46 -2.81 6.06 2.54
C ILE A 46 -4.30 6.38 2.41
N LYS A 47 -4.69 7.66 2.51
CA LYS A 47 -6.08 8.09 2.32
C LYS A 47 -6.60 7.75 0.93
N LYS A 48 -5.82 8.00 -0.13
CA LYS A 48 -6.18 7.63 -1.52
C LYS A 48 -6.33 6.12 -1.70
N ILE A 49 -5.44 5.34 -1.09
CA ILE A 49 -5.50 3.87 -1.12
C ILE A 49 -6.78 3.38 -0.44
N LYS A 50 -7.02 3.79 0.81
CA LYS A 50 -8.21 3.38 1.58
C LYS A 50 -9.52 3.76 0.86
N ALA A 51 -9.55 4.92 0.21
CA ALA A 51 -10.72 5.37 -0.54
C ALA A 51 -11.04 4.54 -1.80
N LYS A 52 -10.08 3.79 -2.34
CA LYS A 52 -10.23 3.06 -3.61
C LYS A 52 -10.00 1.55 -3.53
N ALA A 53 -9.36 1.06 -2.47
CA ALA A 53 -9.02 -0.36 -2.32
C ALA A 53 -10.27 -1.25 -2.16
N GLY A 54 -11.30 -0.77 -1.45
CA GLY A 54 -12.51 -1.56 -1.18
C GLY A 54 -12.28 -2.83 -0.35
N VAL A 55 -11.06 -3.00 0.19
CA VAL A 55 -10.62 -4.14 0.99
C VAL A 55 -9.79 -3.66 2.17
N GLU A 56 -9.46 -4.56 3.10
CA GLU A 56 -8.65 -4.25 4.27
C GLU A 56 -7.28 -3.71 3.84
N VAL A 57 -6.92 -2.53 4.36
CA VAL A 57 -5.60 -1.91 4.14
C VAL A 57 -4.82 -1.99 5.44
N ILE A 58 -3.73 -2.75 5.44
CA ILE A 58 -2.88 -2.99 6.61
C ILE A 58 -1.60 -2.17 6.45
N GLU A 59 -1.35 -1.30 7.43
CA GLU A 59 -0.18 -0.43 7.47
C GLU A 59 0.95 -1.10 8.26
N GLY A 60 2.19 -0.96 7.78
CA GLY A 60 3.37 -1.31 8.58
C GLY A 60 3.63 -2.81 8.69
N THR A 61 3.31 -3.58 7.66
CA THR A 61 3.52 -5.03 7.72
C THR A 61 4.94 -5.42 7.36
N HIS A 62 5.80 -5.41 8.38
CA HIS A 62 6.80 -6.45 8.49
C HIS A 62 6.98 -6.78 9.99
N PRO A 63 6.54 -7.96 10.48
CA PRO A 63 6.76 -8.40 11.87
C PRO A 63 8.25 -8.43 12.28
N TYR A 64 9.13 -8.33 11.30
CA TYR A 64 10.58 -8.41 11.43
C TYR A 64 11.27 -7.04 11.43
N LYS A 65 10.54 -5.93 11.62
CA LYS A 65 11.16 -4.60 11.78
C LYS A 65 11.81 -4.57 13.17
N PRO A 66 13.16 -4.52 13.28
CA PRO A 66 13.81 -4.45 14.57
C PRO A 66 13.54 -3.07 15.18
N ASP A 67 13.05 -3.02 16.42
CA ASP A 67 12.88 -1.74 17.15
C ASP A 67 14.23 -1.09 17.47
N ASN A 68 15.26 -1.91 17.69
CA ASN A 68 16.64 -1.48 17.84
C ASN A 68 17.57 -2.45 17.12
N ILE A 69 18.42 -1.93 16.22
CA ILE A 69 19.41 -2.73 15.48
C ILE A 69 20.65 -3.03 16.35
N PHE A 70 20.90 -2.19 17.36
CA PHE A 70 22.11 -2.25 18.19
C PHE A 70 21.84 -2.22 19.71
N ALA A 71 20.58 -2.44 20.14
CA ALA A 71 20.28 -2.51 21.59
C ALA A 71 20.54 -3.91 22.16
#